data_AF-A0A060BHW9-F1
#
_entry.id   AF-A0A060BHW9-F1
#
_cell.length_a   1.000
_cell.length_b   1.000
_cell.length_c   1.000
_cell.angle_alpha   90.00
_cell.angle_beta   90.00
_cell.angle_gamma   90.00
#
_symmetry.space_group_name_H-M   'P 1'
#
loop_
_entity.id
_entity.type
_entity.pdbx_description
1 polymer ?
#
loop_
_entity_poly.entity_id
_entity_poly.type
_entity_poly.pdbx_seq_one_letter_code
_entity_poly.pdbx_strand_id
1 'polypeptide(L)' 'MSGLKDLDQGQVYVRGKIVDYLNNLVNLGVAGFRVDAAKHMWPDDLSAIFGSVNDLNTDHGFASGSRAFIFQEVIDTGI' A
#
# COMPACT_ATOMS: atom_id res chain seq x y z
N MET A 1 -9.66 20.79 -0.85
CA MET A 1 -10.07 19.42 -1.23
C MET A 1 -10.37 19.43 -2.72
N SER A 2 -9.46 18.87 -3.51
CA SER A 2 -9.60 18.72 -4.96
C SER A 2 -10.67 17.65 -5.24
N GLY A 3 -11.51 17.82 -6.27
CA GLY A 3 -12.66 16.97 -6.62
C GLY A 3 -12.33 15.54 -7.08
N LEU A 4 -11.39 14.88 -6.41
CA LEU A 4 -11.06 13.47 -6.57
C LEU A 4 -12.09 12.62 -5.83
N LYS A 5 -12.51 11.53 -6.45
CA LYS A 5 -13.42 10.58 -5.81
C LYS A 5 -12.65 9.83 -4.73
N ASP A 6 -13.08 10.00 -3.49
CA ASP A 6 -12.55 9.29 -2.35
C ASP A 6 -13.01 7.83 -2.39
N LEU A 7 -12.08 6.89 -2.34
CA LEU A 7 -12.40 5.47 -2.29
C LEU A 7 -12.63 5.09 -0.83
N ASP A 8 -13.76 4.48 -0.53
CA ASP A 8 -14.04 4.00 0.84
C ASP A 8 -13.22 2.75 1.14
N GLN A 9 -12.04 2.92 1.75
CA GLN A 9 -11.19 1.81 2.14
C GLN A 9 -11.76 1.01 3.32
N GLY A 10 -12.87 1.41 3.93
CA GLY A 10 -13.60 0.62 4.93
C GLY A 10 -14.22 -0.66 4.36
N GLN A 11 -14.45 -0.71 3.05
CA GLN A 11 -15.07 -1.86 2.41
C GLN A 11 -14.06 -2.95 2.05
N VAL A 12 -14.37 -4.19 2.43
CA VAL A 12 -13.57 -5.38 2.11
C VAL A 12 -13.31 -5.49 0.60
N TYR A 13 -14.30 -5.16 -0.23
CA TYR A 13 -14.15 -5.16 -1.69
C TYR A 13 -13.08 -4.16 -2.17
N VAL A 14 -13.09 -2.94 -1.63
CA VAL A 14 -12.13 -1.89 -1.99
C VAL A 14 -10.73 -2.27 -1.52
N ARG A 15 -10.58 -2.76 -0.28
CA ARG A 15 -9.29 -3.28 0.22
C ARG A 15 -8.76 -4.40 -0.66
N GLY A 16 -9.61 -5.37 -1.03
CA GLY A 16 -9.24 -6.47 -1.89
C GLY A 16 -8.68 -6.00 -3.23
N LYS A 17 -9.35 -5.04 -3.88
CA LYS A 17 -8.85 -4.47 -5.15
C LYS A 17 -7.51 -3.74 -5.01
N ILE A 18 -7.29 -3.04 -3.90
CA ILE A 18 -6.00 -2.39 -3.63
C ILE A 18 -4.90 -3.45 -3.42
N VAL A 19 -5.18 -4.48 -2.60
CA VAL A 19 -4.24 -5.58 -2.33
C VAL A 19 -3.91 -6.35 -3.60
N ASP A 20 -4.89 -6.68 -4.43
CA ASP A 20 -4.70 -7.36 -5.73
C ASP A 20 -3.74 -6.56 -6.64
N TYR A 21 -3.94 -5.24 -6.69
CA TYR A 21 -3.08 -4.34 -7.47
C TYR A 21 -1.65 -4.31 -6.95
N LEU A 22 -1.47 -4.16 -5.63
CA LEU A 22 -0.14 -4.15 -5.01
C LEU A 22 0.58 -5.50 -5.19
N ASN A 23 -0.13 -6.62 -5.02
CA ASN A 23 0.40 -7.96 -5.23
C ASN A 23 0.84 -8.20 -6.66
N ASN A 24 0.10 -7.68 -7.64
CA ASN A 24 0.52 -7.75 -9.04
C ASN A 24 1.85 -7.02 -9.26
N LEU A 25 2.02 -5.82 -8.69
CA LEU A 25 3.28 -5.07 -8.78
C LEU A 25 4.45 -5.77 -8.08
N VAL A 26 4.21 -6.40 -6.93
CA VAL A 26 5.21 -7.22 -6.24
C VAL A 26 5.65 -8.40 -7.11
N ASN A 27 4.70 -9.09 -7.76
CA ASN A 27 5.01 -10.20 -8.66
C ASN A 27 5.86 -9.76 -9.87
N LEU A 28 5.66 -8.52 -10.33
CA LEU A 28 6.46 -7.89 -11.39
C LEU A 28 7.86 -7.43 -10.94
N GLY A 29 8.20 -7.55 -9.66
CA GLY A 29 9.55 -7.28 -9.14
C GLY A 29 9.73 -5.90 -8.47
N VAL A 30 8.64 -5.19 -8.15
CA VAL A 30 8.73 -3.92 -7.40
C VAL A 30 9.19 -4.18 -5.97
N ALA A 31 10.15 -3.37 -5.48
CA ALA A 31 10.70 -3.49 -4.13
C ALA A 31 9.85 -2.80 -3.03
N GLY A 32 8.95 -1.90 -3.41
CA GLY A 32 8.21 -1.08 -2.46
C GLY A 32 7.28 -0.04 -3.08
N PHE A 33 6.52 0.64 -2.23
CA PHE A 33 5.47 1.57 -2.60
C PHE A 33 5.64 2.92 -1.90
N ARG A 34 5.46 4.01 -2.66
CA ARG A 34 5.23 5.37 -2.14
C ARG A 34 3.74 5.61 -2.08
N VAL A 35 3.20 5.71 -0.87
CA VAL A 35 1.77 5.88 -0.59
C VAL A 35 1.47 7.38 -0.56
N ASP A 36 0.83 7.85 -1.62
CA ASP A 36 0.33 9.22 -1.75
C ASP A 36 -0.81 9.49 -0.75
N ALA A 37 -0.89 10.72 -0.23
CA ALA A 37 -2.00 11.18 0.59
C ALA A 37 -2.33 10.30 1.83
N ALA A 38 -1.33 9.61 2.40
CA ALA A 38 -1.53 8.70 3.54
C ALA A 38 -2.21 9.36 4.75
N LYS A 39 -2.03 10.67 4.93
CA LYS A 39 -2.71 11.47 5.98
C LYS A 39 -4.24 11.46 5.92
N HIS A 40 -4.83 11.08 4.79
CA HIS A 40 -6.29 11.05 4.59
C HIS A 40 -6.88 9.63 4.74
N MET A 41 -6.05 8.63 5.02
CA MET A 41 -6.49 7.25 5.24
C MET A 41 -6.36 6.89 6.72
N TRP A 42 -7.27 6.06 7.23
CA TRP A 42 -7.17 5.56 8.60
C TRP A 42 -5.97 4.61 8.73
N PRO A 43 -5.11 4.76 9.77
CA PRO A 43 -3.95 3.90 9.96
C PRO A 43 -4.25 2.40 10.01
N ASP A 44 -5.40 2.03 10.59
CA ASP A 44 -5.83 0.63 10.70
C ASP A 44 -6.13 0.01 9.33
N ASP A 45 -6.68 0.81 8.41
CA ASP A 45 -7.00 0.38 7.05
C ASP A 45 -5.72 0.20 6.23
N LEU A 46 -4.75 1.11 6.41
CA LEU A 46 -3.42 0.99 5.83
C LEU A 46 -2.69 -0.26 6.34
N SER A 47 -2.75 -0.50 7.65
CA SER A 47 -2.18 -1.71 8.27
C SER A 47 -2.79 -2.98 7.69
N ALA A 48 -4.12 -3.03 7.54
CA ALA A 48 -4.80 -4.16 6.94
C ALA A 48 -4.39 -4.40 5.47
N ILE A 49 -4.24 -3.32 4.68
CA ILE A 49 -3.80 -3.40 3.28
C ILE A 49 -2.34 -3.89 3.21
N PHE A 50 -1.40 -3.23 3.90
CA PHE A 50 0.03 -3.58 3.81
C PHE A 50 0.36 -4.94 4.43
N GLY A 51 -0.38 -5.36 5.46
CA GLY A 51 -0.29 -6.69 6.04
C GLY A 51 -0.73 -7.80 5.08
N SER A 52 -1.62 -7.49 4.12
CA SER A 52 -2.15 -8.44 3.15
C SER A 52 -1.35 -8.52 1.85
N VAL A 53 -0.33 -7.66 1.67
CA VAL A 53 0.58 -7.73 0.51
C VAL A 53 1.50 -8.96 0.65
N ASN A 54 1.82 -9.61 -0.45
CA ASN A 54 2.73 -10.76 -0.49
C ASN A 54 4.17 -10.36 -0.18
N ASP A 55 4.99 -11.36 0.13
CA ASP A 55 6.44 -11.18 0.17
C ASP A 55 6.98 -10.88 -1.24
N LEU A 56 8.11 -10.18 -1.28
CA LEU A 56 8.80 -9.82 -2.52
C LEU A 56 9.24 -11.07 -3.27
N ASN A 57 9.09 -11.02 -4.59
CA ASN A 57 9.30 -12.17 -5.45
C ASN A 57 10.80 -12.55 -5.51
N THR A 58 11.13 -13.75 -5.05
CA THR A 58 12.51 -14.28 -5.01
C THR A 58 13.15 -14.43 -6.40
N ASP A 59 12.35 -14.58 -7.45
CA ASP A 59 12.85 -14.68 -8.84
C ASP A 59 13.54 -13.38 -9.29
N HIS A 60 13.22 -12.25 -8.64
CA HIS A 60 13.84 -10.95 -8.89
C HIS A 60 15.01 -10.65 -7.93
N GLY A 61 15.53 -11.66 -7.22
CA GLY A 61 16.73 -11.53 -6.39
C GLY A 61 16.48 -11.07 -4.95
N PHE A 62 15.23 -11.00 -4.51
CA PHE A 62 14.89 -10.75 -3.10
C PHE A 62 15.08 -12.02 -2.26
N ALA A 63 15.45 -11.84 -0.99
CA ALA A 63 15.51 -12.96 -0.05
C ALA A 63 14.10 -13.45 0.31
N SER A 64 13.94 -14.75 0.57
CA SER A 64 12.66 -15.31 1.02
C SER A 64 12.18 -14.60 2.31
N GLY A 65 10.90 -14.24 2.36
CA GLY A 65 10.32 -13.48 3.47
C GLY A 65 10.54 -11.96 3.41
N SER A 66 11.17 -11.43 2.36
CA SER A 66 11.36 -9.98 2.21
C SER A 66 10.02 -9.28 2.04
N ARG A 67 9.76 -8.22 2.80
CA ARG A 67 8.52 -7.42 2.71
C ARG A 67 8.74 -6.19 1.83
N ALA A 68 7.70 -5.75 1.14
CA ALA A 68 7.73 -4.52 0.36
C ALA A 68 8.04 -3.30 1.25
N PHE A 69 8.97 -2.44 0.81
CA PHE A 69 9.26 -1.20 1.52
C PHE A 69 8.11 -0.20 1.36
N ILE A 70 7.61 0.38 2.44
CA ILE A 70 6.50 1.33 2.40
C ILE A 70 6.97 2.71 2.87
N PHE A 71 6.84 3.70 1.99
CA PHE A 71 7.04 5.12 2.32
C PHE A 71 5.71 5.85 2.24
N GLN A 72 5.33 6.56 3.31
CA GLN A 72 4.06 7.26 3.40
C GLN A 72 4.27 8.77 3.32
N GLU A 73 3.58 9.43 2.41
CA GLU A 73 3.54 10.89 2.40
C GLU A 73 2.53 11.39 3.45
N VAL A 74 3.06 11.90 4.56
CA VAL A 74 2.30 12.60 5.60
C VAL A 74 2.80 14.04 5.66
N ILE A 75 1.98 14.98 5.23
CA ILE A 75 2.25 16.41 5.45
C ILE A 75 1.78 16.74 6.87
N ASP A 76 2.70 16.67 7.83
CA ASP A 76 2.53 17.18 9.18
C ASP A 76 3.28 18.52 9.28
N THR A 77 2.54 19.63 9.34
CA THR A 77 3.11 20.98 9.40
C THR A 77 3.30 21.52 10.81
N GLY A 78 2.95 20.79 11.87
CA GLY A 78 3.25 21.19 13.26
C GLY A 78 2.79 22.60 13.68
N ILE A 79 1.75 23.16 13.05
CA ILE A 79 1.12 24.44 13.42
C ILE A 79 -0.34 24.21 13.76
#